data_AF-A0A2U3LY94-F1
#
_entry.id   AF-A0A2U3LY94-F1
#
_cell.length_a   1.000
_cell.length_b   1.000
_cell.length_c   1.000
_cell.angle_alpha   90.00
_cell.angle_beta   90.00
_cell.angle_gamma   90.00
#
_symmetry.space_group_name_H-M   'P 1'
#
loop_
_entity.id
_entity.type
_entity.pdbx_description
1 polymer ?
#
loop_
_entity_poly.entity_id
_entity_poly.type
_entity_poly.pdbx_seq_one_letter_code
_entity_poly.pdbx_strand_id
1 'polypeptide(L)'
;MNPKSRAWLLIALVAVLCGGSVWGVVWYRGRPIGTARLLKRLPTRDAMLVYVDFAELRRSGILQPLDSAKIEEDPEYQSFARQIDFDWKQDLDALLVASAPTGNFMFARGHFVWKSLRAYATSVGGECYNSLCRTAGSAPDRRISFFPVQSGLMALAVSPDQSAVLELQTTRPGPDPEVPSAPVWLSIPASVLKSAANLPTGTRMFARSLEQAENVLLTFGPDGNRIAARLEVRCRDEHDAADVAGQLAGATLTLKKMLEREHQKPGPADLAGILASGAFRSEGRRVFGYWPIERAFVESILSGGVS
;
A
#
# COMPACT_ATOMS: atom_id res chain seq x y z
N MET A 1 -4.54 64.59 1.93
CA MET A 1 -4.47 63.32 1.17
C MET A 1 -5.47 63.40 0.02
N ASN A 2 -5.02 63.24 -1.23
CA ASN A 2 -5.84 63.46 -2.44
C ASN A 2 -6.93 62.39 -2.55
N PRO A 3 -8.20 62.71 -2.90
CA PRO A 3 -9.26 61.70 -3.10
C PRO A 3 -8.85 60.57 -4.07
N LYS A 4 -8.00 60.87 -5.07
CA LYS A 4 -7.44 59.86 -5.97
C LYS A 4 -6.52 58.87 -5.26
N SER A 5 -5.72 59.32 -4.30
CA SER A 5 -4.81 58.43 -3.55
C SER A 5 -5.58 57.55 -2.55
N ARG A 6 -6.68 58.05 -1.98
CA ARG A 6 -7.61 57.25 -1.18
C ARG A 6 -8.30 56.16 -2.01
N ALA A 7 -8.76 56.48 -3.21
CA ALA A 7 -9.38 55.51 -4.11
C ALA A 7 -8.39 54.39 -4.50
N TRP A 8 -7.15 54.75 -4.86
CA TRP A 8 -6.10 53.76 -5.16
C TRP A 8 -5.73 52.86 -3.97
N LEU A 9 -5.67 53.41 -2.77
CA LEU A 9 -5.42 52.63 -1.55
C LEU A 9 -6.55 51.64 -1.27
N LEU A 10 -7.81 52.04 -1.49
CA LEU A 10 -8.96 51.14 -1.35
C LEU A 10 -8.94 50.01 -2.39
N ILE A 11 -8.62 50.31 -3.65
CA ILE A 11 -8.49 49.30 -4.71
C ILE A 11 -7.37 48.32 -4.39
N ALA A 12 -6.20 48.83 -3.96
CA ALA A 12 -5.07 47.98 -3.57
C ALA A 12 -5.42 47.07 -2.38
N LEU A 13 -6.11 47.61 -1.37
CA LEU A 13 -6.54 46.85 -0.20
C LEU A 13 -7.53 45.74 -0.59
N VAL A 14 -8.52 46.04 -1.44
CA VAL A 14 -9.46 45.03 -1.95
C VAL A 14 -8.72 43.98 -2.78
N ALA A 15 -7.81 44.37 -3.67
CA ALA A 15 -7.03 43.45 -4.48
C ALA A 15 -6.16 42.51 -3.64
N VAL A 16 -5.53 43.01 -2.57
CA VAL A 16 -4.75 42.19 -1.64
C VAL A 16 -5.65 41.25 -0.85
N LEU A 17 -6.83 41.69 -0.42
CA LEU A 17 -7.76 40.87 0.36
C LEU A 17 -8.38 39.76 -0.51
N CYS A 18 -8.75 40.07 -1.77
CA CYS A 18 -9.19 39.08 -2.75
C CYS A 18 -8.06 38.13 -3.17
N GLY A 19 -6.87 38.65 -3.46
CA GLY A 19 -5.72 37.84 -3.84
C GLY A 19 -5.27 36.90 -2.71
N GLY A 20 -5.20 37.41 -1.49
CA GLY A 20 -4.84 36.64 -0.29
C GLY A 20 -5.88 35.57 0.06
N SER A 21 -7.18 35.86 -0.10
CA SER A 21 -8.22 34.85 0.12
C SER A 21 -8.21 33.75 -0.94
N VAL A 22 -8.06 34.09 -2.22
CA VAL A 22 -7.92 33.09 -3.30
C VAL A 22 -6.67 32.25 -3.10
N TRP A 23 -5.52 32.87 -2.83
CA TRP A 23 -4.26 32.17 -2.57
C TRP A 23 -4.37 31.26 -1.33
N GLY A 24 -4.96 31.76 -0.25
CA GLY A 24 -5.20 30.96 0.96
C GLY A 24 -6.08 29.74 0.70
N VAL A 25 -7.14 29.88 -0.10
CA VAL A 25 -8.02 28.75 -0.49
C VAL A 25 -7.28 27.76 -1.38
N VAL A 26 -6.53 28.23 -2.38
CA VAL A 26 -5.75 27.38 -3.29
C VAL A 26 -4.69 26.60 -2.51
N TRP A 27 -3.96 27.28 -1.62
CA TRP A 27 -2.94 26.65 -0.77
C TRP A 27 -3.55 25.65 0.20
N TYR A 28 -4.67 25.99 0.85
CA TYR A 28 -5.35 25.08 1.77
C TYR A 28 -5.89 23.84 1.06
N ARG A 29 -6.50 23.99 -0.13
CA ARG A 29 -7.00 22.88 -0.95
C ARG A 29 -5.88 22.05 -1.58
N GLY A 30 -4.71 22.65 -1.82
CA GLY A 30 -3.52 21.99 -2.35
C GLY A 30 -2.76 21.15 -1.32
N ARG A 31 -3.12 21.23 -0.02
CA ARG A 31 -2.47 20.40 1.00
C ARG A 31 -2.73 18.92 0.73
N PRO A 32 -1.69 18.06 0.74
CA PRO A 32 -1.86 16.64 0.50
C PRO A 32 -2.74 16.03 1.60
N ILE A 33 -3.66 15.16 1.19
CA ILE A 33 -4.47 14.38 2.12
C ILE A 33 -3.56 13.33 2.77
N GLY A 34 -3.43 13.38 4.10
CA GLY A 34 -2.62 12.44 4.87
C GLY A 34 -3.21 11.02 4.89
N THR A 35 -2.35 10.01 5.05
CA THR A 35 -2.70 8.58 4.96
C THR A 35 -3.82 8.17 5.90
N ALA A 36 -3.85 8.69 7.13
CA ALA A 36 -4.93 8.40 8.09
C ALA A 36 -6.33 8.82 7.58
N ARG A 37 -6.41 9.96 6.87
CA ARG A 37 -7.65 10.43 6.25
C ARG A 37 -8.05 9.61 5.02
N LEU A 38 -7.08 9.06 4.29
CA LEU A 38 -7.33 8.13 3.19
C LEU A 38 -7.87 6.79 3.70
N LEU A 39 -7.30 6.27 4.79
CA LEU A 39 -7.77 5.06 5.45
C LEU A 39 -9.25 5.14 5.88
N LYS A 40 -9.71 6.31 6.33
CA LYS A 40 -11.12 6.54 6.66
C LYS A 40 -12.08 6.41 5.48
N ARG A 41 -11.58 6.49 4.25
CA ARG A 41 -12.39 6.39 3.03
C ARG A 41 -12.37 4.99 2.44
N LEU A 42 -11.45 4.13 2.87
CA LEU A 42 -11.33 2.77 2.35
C LEU A 42 -12.32 1.81 3.01
N PRO A 43 -12.79 0.78 2.29
CA PRO A 43 -13.45 -0.36 2.88
C PRO A 43 -12.47 -1.19 3.71
N THR A 44 -12.40 -0.90 5.01
CA THR A 44 -11.54 -1.61 5.96
C THR A 44 -12.18 -2.83 6.63
N ARG A 45 -13.50 -3.04 6.47
CA ARG A 45 -14.18 -4.17 7.10
C ARG A 45 -13.88 -5.44 6.30
N ASP A 46 -13.34 -6.45 6.98
CA ASP A 46 -12.95 -7.73 6.38
C ASP A 46 -12.03 -7.58 5.16
N ALA A 47 -11.24 -6.51 5.14
CA ALA A 47 -10.36 -6.17 4.04
C ALA A 47 -8.90 -6.20 4.47
N MET A 48 -8.06 -6.78 3.62
CA MET A 48 -6.61 -6.72 3.76
C MET A 48 -6.14 -5.34 3.28
N LEU A 49 -5.38 -4.63 4.11
CA LEU A 49 -4.84 -3.31 3.77
C LEU A 49 -3.35 -3.40 3.46
N VAL A 50 -2.91 -2.84 2.34
CA VAL A 50 -1.50 -2.75 1.94
C VAL A 50 -1.16 -1.28 1.75
N TYR A 51 -0.03 -0.84 2.28
CA TYR A 51 0.56 0.46 1.99
C TYR A 51 2.00 0.31 1.53
N VAL A 52 2.37 1.11 0.53
CA VAL A 52 3.73 1.20 0.00
C VAL A 52 4.06 2.68 -0.23
N ASP A 53 5.15 3.15 0.35
CA ASP A 53 5.71 4.50 0.18
C ASP A 53 6.90 4.44 -0.79
N PHE A 54 6.61 4.54 -2.08
CA PHE A 54 7.63 4.48 -3.15
C PHE A 54 8.62 5.63 -3.06
N ALA A 55 8.19 6.81 -2.58
CA ALA A 55 9.09 7.94 -2.38
C ALA A 55 10.15 7.61 -1.31
N GLU A 56 9.75 7.00 -0.18
CA GLU A 56 10.69 6.58 0.85
C GLU A 56 11.57 5.40 0.41
N LEU A 57 11.00 4.41 -0.29
CA LEU A 57 11.77 3.30 -0.85
C LEU A 57 12.81 3.76 -1.87
N ARG A 58 12.50 4.80 -2.67
CA ARG A 58 13.46 5.47 -3.55
C ARG A 58 14.56 6.17 -2.77
N ARG A 59 14.20 7.02 -1.80
CA ARG A 59 15.16 7.82 -1.01
C ARG A 59 16.13 6.95 -0.20
N SER A 60 15.67 5.79 0.26
CA SER A 60 16.49 4.81 0.99
C SER A 60 17.36 3.92 0.10
N GLY A 61 17.25 4.05 -1.24
CA GLY A 61 18.00 3.26 -2.20
C GLY A 61 17.53 1.81 -2.34
N ILE A 62 16.42 1.42 -1.69
CA ILE A 62 15.87 0.05 -1.75
C ILE A 62 15.42 -0.30 -3.18
N LEU A 63 14.98 0.69 -3.96
CA LEU A 63 14.53 0.47 -5.34
C LEU A 63 15.66 0.50 -6.38
N GLN A 64 16.89 0.93 -6.03
CA GLN A 64 18.01 1.01 -6.98
C GLN A 64 18.33 -0.31 -7.71
N PRO A 65 18.23 -1.50 -7.08
CA PRO A 65 18.44 -2.75 -7.81
C PRO A 65 17.44 -2.98 -8.95
N LEU A 66 16.22 -2.43 -8.87
CA LEU A 66 15.21 -2.51 -9.94
C LEU A 66 15.57 -1.70 -11.17
N ASP A 67 16.47 -0.73 -11.06
CA ASP A 67 16.91 0.08 -12.19
C ASP A 67 17.86 -0.73 -13.09
N SER A 68 18.56 -1.71 -12.50
CA SER A 68 19.54 -2.57 -13.18
C SER A 68 18.98 -3.95 -13.53
N ALA A 69 17.99 -4.45 -12.79
CA ALA A 69 17.28 -5.66 -13.12
C ALA A 69 16.44 -5.44 -14.38
N LYS A 70 16.79 -6.12 -15.48
CA LYS A 70 15.87 -6.29 -16.62
C LYS A 70 14.71 -7.16 -16.17
N ILE A 71 13.75 -6.56 -15.49
CA ILE A 71 12.46 -7.18 -15.27
C ILE A 71 11.78 -7.18 -16.63
N GLU A 72 11.55 -8.37 -17.19
CA GLU A 72 10.73 -8.51 -18.37
C GLU A 72 9.29 -8.18 -17.98
N GLU A 73 8.96 -6.89 -18.03
CA GLU A 73 7.59 -6.42 -17.79
C GLU A 73 6.69 -6.91 -18.93
N ASP A 74 5.45 -7.28 -18.58
CA ASP A 74 4.44 -7.72 -19.54
C ASP A 74 4.30 -6.72 -20.71
N PRO A 75 4.35 -7.18 -21.99
CA PRO A 75 4.19 -6.30 -23.15
C PRO A 75 2.91 -5.44 -23.11
N GLU A 76 1.82 -5.94 -22.54
CA GLU A 76 0.58 -5.21 -22.34
C GLU A 76 0.78 -4.07 -21.34
N TYR A 77 1.47 -4.34 -20.21
CA TYR A 77 1.83 -3.32 -19.23
C TYR A 77 2.72 -2.23 -19.84
N GLN A 78 3.75 -2.61 -20.59
CA GLN A 78 4.65 -1.65 -21.25
C GLN A 78 3.91 -0.81 -22.30
N SER A 79 2.91 -1.37 -22.98
CA SER A 79 2.08 -0.62 -23.94
C SER A 79 1.22 0.43 -23.23
N PHE A 80 0.59 0.04 -22.12
CA PHE A 80 -0.19 0.93 -21.27
C PHE A 80 0.67 2.06 -20.70
N ALA A 81 1.77 1.73 -20.03
CA ALA A 81 2.67 2.69 -19.39
C ALA A 81 3.20 3.74 -20.37
N ARG A 82 3.59 3.32 -21.58
CA ARG A 82 3.99 4.23 -22.66
C ARG A 82 2.85 5.12 -23.15
N GLN A 83 1.63 4.60 -23.23
CA GLN A 83 0.48 5.36 -23.71
C GLN A 83 0.00 6.41 -22.70
N ILE A 84 0.13 6.13 -21.39
CA ILE A 84 -0.23 7.08 -20.34
C ILE A 84 0.94 7.97 -19.89
N ASP A 85 2.14 7.74 -20.41
CA ASP A 85 3.39 8.43 -20.06
C ASP A 85 3.62 8.41 -18.54
N PHE A 86 3.71 7.20 -17.98
CA PHE A 86 3.84 6.97 -16.55
C PHE A 86 4.88 5.89 -16.26
N ASP A 87 5.94 6.26 -15.55
CA ASP A 87 6.93 5.35 -14.98
C ASP A 87 6.66 5.20 -13.48
N TRP A 88 6.12 4.06 -13.07
CA TRP A 88 5.78 3.83 -11.66
C TRP A 88 6.98 3.96 -10.71
N LYS A 89 8.21 3.73 -11.18
CA LYS A 89 9.41 3.86 -10.35
C LYS A 89 9.67 5.32 -9.99
N GLN A 90 9.31 6.26 -10.88
CA GLN A 90 9.61 7.69 -10.73
C GLN A 90 8.37 8.51 -10.33
N ASP A 91 7.23 8.17 -10.91
CA ASP A 91 6.02 8.98 -10.85
C ASP A 91 5.09 8.57 -9.71
N LEU A 92 5.16 7.33 -9.23
CA LEU A 92 4.38 6.87 -8.07
C LEU A 92 5.12 7.22 -6.77
N ASP A 93 4.41 7.89 -5.86
CA ASP A 93 4.94 8.28 -4.56
C ASP A 93 4.43 7.37 -3.44
N ALA A 94 3.16 6.99 -3.48
CA ALA A 94 2.58 6.07 -2.51
C ALA A 94 1.37 5.32 -3.07
N LEU A 95 1.14 4.11 -2.59
CA LEU A 95 -0.03 3.30 -2.90
C LEU A 95 -0.64 2.79 -1.60
N LEU A 96 -1.94 2.95 -1.46
CA LEU A 96 -2.74 2.38 -0.37
C LEU A 96 -3.85 1.55 -1.00
N VAL A 97 -3.88 0.25 -0.70
CA VAL A 97 -4.84 -0.72 -1.25
C VAL A 97 -5.66 -1.32 -0.11
N ALA A 98 -6.96 -1.47 -0.32
CA ALA A 98 -7.85 -2.30 0.47
C ALA A 98 -8.43 -3.40 -0.43
N SER A 99 -8.07 -4.65 -0.14
CA SER A 99 -8.63 -5.83 -0.82
C SER A 99 -9.80 -6.34 0.02
N ALA A 100 -11.03 -6.00 -0.38
CA ALA A 100 -12.26 -6.36 0.28
C ALA A 100 -13.03 -7.41 -0.53
N PRO A 101 -14.02 -8.12 0.07
CA PRO A 101 -14.85 -9.08 -0.68
C PRO A 101 -15.59 -8.48 -1.88
N THR A 102 -15.88 -7.17 -1.83
CA THR A 102 -16.59 -6.44 -2.90
C THR A 102 -15.67 -5.93 -4.01
N GLY A 103 -14.35 -6.01 -3.83
CA GLY A 103 -13.37 -5.54 -4.80
C GLY A 103 -12.09 -5.01 -4.17
N ASN A 104 -11.16 -4.59 -5.03
CA ASN A 104 -9.94 -3.92 -4.64
C ASN A 104 -10.12 -2.40 -4.77
N PHE A 105 -9.81 -1.67 -3.72
CA PHE A 105 -9.97 -0.23 -3.65
C PHE A 105 -8.62 0.40 -3.35
N MET A 106 -8.28 1.47 -4.05
CA MET A 106 -6.93 2.01 -4.06
C MET A 106 -6.93 3.54 -4.01
N PHE A 107 -5.99 4.07 -3.24
CA PHE A 107 -5.50 5.43 -3.42
C PHE A 107 -4.06 5.38 -3.91
N ALA A 108 -3.80 5.94 -5.08
CA ALA A 108 -2.46 6.07 -5.64
C ALA A 108 -2.06 7.55 -5.64
N ARG A 109 -0.94 7.88 -5.02
CA ARG A 109 -0.36 9.21 -5.03
C ARG A 109 0.82 9.23 -6.01
N GLY A 110 0.88 10.25 -6.86
CA GLY A 110 1.95 10.38 -7.83
C GLY A 110 1.70 11.51 -8.83
N HIS A 111 2.46 11.48 -9.93
CA HIS A 111 2.44 12.47 -11.00
C HIS A 111 1.57 11.96 -12.16
N PHE A 112 0.28 12.29 -12.12
CA PHE A 112 -0.68 11.78 -13.10
C PHE A 112 -0.99 12.79 -14.21
N VAL A 113 -0.81 12.37 -15.47
CA VAL A 113 -1.29 13.11 -16.64
C VAL A 113 -2.75 12.73 -16.92
N TRP A 114 -3.69 13.39 -16.24
CA TRP A 114 -5.12 13.04 -16.29
C TRP A 114 -5.73 13.06 -17.70
N LYS A 115 -5.24 13.92 -18.60
CA LYS A 115 -5.70 13.91 -20.00
C LYS A 115 -5.35 12.60 -20.70
N SER A 116 -4.12 12.11 -20.51
CA SER A 116 -3.65 10.83 -21.08
C SER A 116 -4.42 9.65 -20.50
N LEU A 117 -4.66 9.63 -19.19
CA LEU A 117 -5.46 8.59 -18.54
C LEU A 117 -6.91 8.53 -19.06
N ARG A 118 -7.56 9.69 -19.26
CA ARG A 118 -8.92 9.75 -19.84
C ARG A 118 -8.92 9.29 -21.29
N ALA A 119 -7.95 9.72 -22.08
CA ALA A 119 -7.81 9.31 -23.48
C ALA A 119 -7.57 7.80 -23.61
N TYR A 120 -6.73 7.23 -22.75
CA TYR A 120 -6.50 5.79 -22.66
C TYR A 120 -7.81 5.05 -22.37
N ALA A 121 -8.53 5.45 -21.30
CA ALA A 121 -9.79 4.82 -20.92
C ALA A 121 -10.80 4.79 -22.06
N THR A 122 -10.93 5.88 -22.82
CA THR A 122 -11.81 5.93 -24.00
C THR A 122 -11.29 5.10 -25.17
N SER A 123 -9.97 5.00 -25.36
CA SER A 123 -9.37 4.23 -26.47
C SER A 123 -9.58 2.73 -26.34
N VAL A 124 -9.70 2.23 -25.11
CA VAL A 124 -9.97 0.81 -24.81
C VAL A 124 -11.47 0.51 -24.67
N GLY A 125 -12.34 1.39 -25.20
CA GLY A 125 -13.80 1.22 -25.17
C GLY A 125 -14.45 1.51 -23.81
N GLY A 126 -13.75 2.18 -22.90
CA GLY A 126 -14.31 2.70 -21.66
C GLY A 126 -15.04 4.03 -21.82
N GLU A 127 -15.64 4.48 -20.73
CA GLU A 127 -16.45 5.70 -20.67
C GLU A 127 -15.94 6.63 -19.58
N CYS A 128 -15.93 7.94 -19.86
CA CYS A 128 -15.58 8.95 -18.87
C CYS A 128 -16.69 10.01 -18.78
N TYR A 129 -17.35 10.10 -17.63
CA TYR A 129 -18.36 11.13 -17.33
C TYR A 129 -17.85 12.03 -16.20
N ASN A 130 -17.82 13.34 -16.43
CA ASN A 130 -17.12 14.30 -15.56
C ASN A 130 -15.68 13.86 -15.29
N SER A 131 -15.28 13.66 -14.03
CA SER A 131 -13.96 13.19 -13.65
C SER A 131 -13.89 11.67 -13.44
N LEU A 132 -15.02 10.95 -13.51
CA LEU A 132 -15.09 9.51 -13.33
C LEU A 132 -14.89 8.81 -14.67
N CYS A 133 -13.93 7.89 -14.72
CA CYS A 133 -13.71 7.00 -15.83
C CYS A 133 -13.96 5.54 -15.44
N ARG A 134 -14.45 4.75 -16.39
CA ARG A 134 -14.80 3.34 -16.24
C ARG A 134 -14.29 2.57 -17.45
N THR A 135 -13.66 1.43 -17.22
CA THR A 135 -13.15 0.55 -18.26
C THR A 135 -13.42 -0.92 -17.89
N ALA A 136 -13.38 -1.81 -18.87
CA ALA A 136 -13.33 -3.25 -18.60
C ALA A 136 -11.95 -3.62 -18.03
N GLY A 137 -11.93 -4.55 -17.08
CA GLY A 137 -10.70 -5.19 -16.63
C GLY A 137 -10.33 -6.40 -17.48
N SER A 138 -9.26 -7.09 -17.09
CA SER A 138 -8.76 -8.28 -17.80
C SER A 138 -9.67 -9.51 -17.72
N ALA A 139 -10.64 -9.53 -16.80
CA ALA A 139 -11.66 -10.56 -16.70
C ALA A 139 -13.07 -9.98 -16.96
N PRO A 140 -14.03 -10.76 -17.49
CA PRO A 140 -15.34 -10.26 -17.92
C PRO A 140 -16.16 -9.59 -16.80
N ASP A 141 -15.97 -10.06 -15.57
CA ASP A 141 -16.62 -9.58 -14.35
C ASP A 141 -15.86 -8.44 -13.67
N ARG A 142 -14.62 -8.14 -14.08
CA ARG A 142 -13.81 -7.08 -13.48
C ARG A 142 -14.06 -5.76 -14.18
N ARG A 143 -14.46 -4.76 -13.43
CA ARG A 143 -14.60 -3.37 -13.89
C ARG A 143 -13.62 -2.50 -13.15
N ILE A 144 -12.94 -1.63 -13.90
CA ILE A 144 -12.00 -0.67 -13.34
C ILE A 144 -12.68 0.69 -13.39
N SER A 145 -12.77 1.37 -12.25
CA SER A 145 -13.29 2.73 -12.17
C SER A 145 -12.32 3.63 -11.40
N PHE A 146 -12.10 4.86 -11.88
CA PHE A 146 -11.13 5.77 -11.27
C PHE A 146 -11.50 7.25 -11.46
N PHE A 147 -11.05 8.09 -10.53
CA PHE A 147 -11.18 9.54 -10.63
C PHE A 147 -10.07 10.29 -9.84
N PRO A 148 -9.76 11.54 -10.21
CA PRO A 148 -8.89 12.42 -9.42
C PRO A 148 -9.56 12.86 -8.11
N VAL A 149 -8.95 12.53 -6.97
CA VAL A 149 -9.29 13.11 -5.66
C VAL A 149 -8.60 14.46 -5.50
N GLN A 150 -7.34 14.52 -5.90
CA GLN A 150 -6.52 15.73 -6.07
C GLN A 150 -5.64 15.54 -7.32
N SER A 151 -4.95 16.58 -7.78
CA SER A 151 -4.10 16.51 -8.98
C SER A 151 -3.09 15.37 -8.94
N GLY A 152 -2.49 15.10 -7.78
CA GLY A 152 -1.55 14.00 -7.56
C GLY A 152 -2.11 12.82 -6.77
N LEU A 153 -3.43 12.67 -6.66
CA LEU A 153 -4.06 11.60 -5.90
C LEU A 153 -5.23 11.00 -6.68
N MET A 154 -5.06 9.76 -7.11
CA MET A 154 -6.08 8.96 -7.79
C MET A 154 -6.83 8.08 -6.78
N ALA A 155 -8.15 8.05 -6.88
CA ALA A 155 -8.97 6.98 -6.36
C ALA A 155 -9.24 5.98 -7.49
N LEU A 156 -9.07 4.69 -7.22
CA LEU A 156 -9.29 3.62 -8.17
C LEU A 156 -9.97 2.43 -7.48
N ALA A 157 -10.87 1.76 -8.18
CA ALA A 157 -11.46 0.50 -7.72
C ALA A 157 -11.51 -0.52 -8.86
N VAL A 158 -11.25 -1.77 -8.51
CA VAL A 158 -11.44 -2.96 -9.37
C VAL A 158 -12.51 -3.83 -8.71
N SER A 159 -13.71 -3.84 -9.28
CA SER A 159 -14.90 -4.49 -8.70
C SER A 159 -15.86 -4.92 -9.81
N PRO A 160 -16.78 -5.87 -9.57
CA PRO A 160 -17.91 -6.09 -10.46
C PRO A 160 -18.83 -4.86 -10.62
N ASP A 161 -18.89 -4.01 -9.61
CA ASP A 161 -19.62 -2.74 -9.68
C ASP A 161 -18.76 -1.64 -10.33
N GLN A 162 -19.23 -1.12 -11.46
CA GLN A 162 -18.61 -0.03 -12.21
C GLN A 162 -18.58 1.32 -11.46
N SER A 163 -19.29 1.43 -10.34
CA SER A 163 -19.36 2.63 -9.50
C SER A 163 -18.68 2.47 -8.15
N ALA A 164 -18.07 1.31 -7.85
CA ALA A 164 -17.46 1.02 -6.55
C ALA A 164 -16.46 2.10 -6.08
N VAL A 165 -15.72 2.74 -7.00
CA VAL A 165 -14.77 3.79 -6.64
C VAL A 165 -15.45 4.98 -5.93
N LEU A 166 -16.74 5.22 -6.15
CA LEU A 166 -17.48 6.31 -5.51
C LEU A 166 -17.58 6.13 -3.98
N GLU A 167 -17.45 4.91 -3.46
CA GLU A 167 -17.36 4.66 -2.02
C GLU A 167 -16.20 5.43 -1.39
N LEU A 168 -15.10 5.61 -2.14
CA LEU A 168 -13.89 6.32 -1.70
C LEU A 168 -14.07 7.84 -1.55
N GLN A 169 -15.22 8.39 -1.97
CA GLN A 169 -15.57 9.78 -1.71
C GLN A 169 -16.05 9.99 -0.27
N THR A 170 -16.64 8.95 0.33
CA THR A 170 -17.25 9.03 1.64
C THR A 170 -16.19 8.86 2.73
N THR A 171 -16.16 9.78 3.70
CA THR A 171 -15.26 9.70 4.86
C THR A 171 -16.04 9.14 6.03
N ARG A 172 -15.54 8.06 6.63
CA ARG A 172 -16.18 7.44 7.80
C ARG A 172 -16.03 8.32 9.05
N PRO A 173 -17.05 8.37 9.92
CA PRO A 173 -16.97 9.08 11.21
C PRO A 173 -16.00 8.37 12.16
N GLY A 174 -15.57 9.07 13.21
CA GLY A 174 -14.65 8.56 14.24
C GLY A 174 -13.28 9.24 14.24
N PRO A 175 -12.36 8.85 15.14
CA PRO A 175 -10.99 9.36 15.16
C PRO A 175 -10.20 8.87 13.94
N ASP A 176 -9.12 9.58 13.61
CA ASP A 176 -8.19 9.14 12.56
C ASP A 176 -7.51 7.83 12.99
N PRO A 177 -7.42 6.81 12.11
CA PRO A 177 -6.74 5.56 12.43
C PRO A 177 -5.25 5.78 12.59
N GLU A 178 -4.63 4.97 13.45
CA GLU A 178 -3.17 4.92 13.59
C GLU A 178 -2.53 4.42 12.30
N VAL A 179 -1.47 5.09 11.85
CA VAL A 179 -0.73 4.75 10.63
C VAL A 179 0.64 4.24 11.06
N PRO A 180 1.02 3.00 10.71
CA PRO A 180 2.36 2.49 10.97
C PRO A 180 3.43 3.37 10.32
N SER A 181 4.49 3.69 11.07
CA SER A 181 5.63 4.50 10.61
C SER A 181 6.64 3.69 9.78
N ALA A 182 6.16 2.84 8.88
CA ALA A 182 6.98 2.01 8.01
C ALA A 182 6.68 2.32 6.54
N PRO A 183 7.71 2.28 5.65
CA PRO A 183 7.51 2.53 4.21
C PRO A 183 6.65 1.46 3.54
N VAL A 184 6.61 0.24 4.08
CA VAL A 184 5.69 -0.80 3.62
C VAL A 184 5.01 -1.42 4.81
N TRP A 185 3.70 -1.58 4.74
CA TRP A 185 2.97 -2.33 5.76
C TRP A 185 1.72 -3.00 5.20
N LEU A 186 1.31 -4.05 5.91
CA LEU A 186 0.18 -4.90 5.60
C LEU A 186 -0.62 -5.15 6.87
N SER A 187 -1.92 -4.82 6.86
CA SER A 187 -2.86 -5.18 7.94
C SER A 187 -3.80 -6.27 7.44
N ILE A 188 -3.87 -7.37 8.19
CA ILE A 188 -4.66 -8.55 7.85
C ILE A 188 -5.66 -8.79 8.98
N PRO A 189 -6.96 -8.61 8.75
CA PRO A 189 -7.98 -8.88 9.77
C PRO A 189 -8.16 -10.39 9.98
N ALA A 190 -8.65 -10.75 11.17
CA ALA A 190 -8.91 -12.15 11.54
C ALA A 190 -9.76 -12.94 10.52
N SER A 191 -10.73 -12.29 9.86
CA SER A 191 -11.59 -12.91 8.85
C SER A 191 -10.81 -13.42 7.64
N VAL A 192 -9.74 -12.72 7.25
CA VAL A 192 -8.85 -13.14 6.16
C VAL A 192 -7.91 -14.25 6.63
N LEU A 193 -7.40 -14.17 7.86
CA LEU A 193 -6.48 -15.18 8.43
C LEU A 193 -7.13 -16.56 8.55
N LYS A 194 -8.43 -16.62 8.89
CA LYS A 194 -9.21 -17.86 8.95
C LYS A 194 -9.35 -18.57 7.59
N SER A 195 -9.03 -17.88 6.50
CA SER A 195 -9.05 -18.43 5.13
C SER A 195 -7.66 -18.91 4.68
N ALA A 196 -6.83 -19.41 5.62
CA ALA A 196 -5.44 -19.86 5.38
C ALA A 196 -5.28 -20.91 4.27
N ALA A 197 -6.36 -21.56 3.83
CA ALA A 197 -6.35 -22.50 2.71
C ALA A 197 -5.90 -21.86 1.38
N ASN A 198 -6.10 -20.55 1.20
CA ASN A 198 -5.77 -19.83 -0.02
C ASN A 198 -4.32 -19.30 -0.08
N LEU A 199 -3.51 -19.55 0.95
CA LEU A 199 -2.12 -19.10 1.02
C LEU A 199 -1.15 -20.09 0.34
N PRO A 200 -0.01 -19.61 -0.20
CA PRO A 200 1.05 -20.47 -0.73
C PRO A 200 1.45 -21.55 0.28
N THR A 201 1.73 -22.77 -0.19
CA THR A 201 1.94 -23.94 0.68
C THR A 201 2.98 -23.70 1.78
N GLY A 202 4.09 -23.01 1.47
CA GLY A 202 5.17 -22.71 2.41
C GLY A 202 4.79 -21.74 3.55
N THR A 203 3.74 -20.93 3.39
CA THR A 203 3.32 -19.96 4.43
C THR A 203 2.17 -20.46 5.29
N ARG A 204 1.50 -21.55 4.90
CA ARG A 204 0.34 -22.12 5.61
C ARG A 204 0.64 -22.50 7.06
N MET A 205 1.85 -23.00 7.34
CA MET A 205 2.26 -23.38 8.70
C MET A 205 2.27 -22.19 9.65
N PHE A 206 2.72 -21.02 9.18
CA PHE A 206 2.73 -19.78 9.96
C PHE A 206 1.33 -19.14 10.02
N ALA A 207 0.56 -19.25 8.93
CA ALA A 207 -0.81 -18.73 8.90
C ALA A 207 -1.74 -19.41 9.90
N ARG A 208 -1.60 -20.73 10.09
CA ARG A 208 -2.36 -21.48 11.11
C ARG A 208 -2.09 -20.97 12.53
N SER A 209 -0.84 -20.60 12.81
CA SER A 209 -0.47 -20.02 14.11
C SER A 209 -1.12 -18.66 14.37
N LEU A 210 -1.70 -18.02 13.34
CA LEU A 210 -2.34 -16.72 13.43
C LEU A 210 -3.86 -16.79 13.41
N GLU A 211 -4.47 -17.98 13.39
CA GLU A 211 -5.94 -18.14 13.34
C GLU A 211 -6.67 -17.56 14.56
N GLN A 212 -5.99 -17.52 15.72
CA GLN A 212 -6.51 -16.95 16.95
C GLN A 212 -6.30 -15.43 17.07
N ALA A 213 -5.55 -14.83 16.13
CA ALA A 213 -5.30 -13.39 16.12
C ALA A 213 -6.57 -12.59 15.81
N GLU A 214 -6.72 -11.42 16.44
CA GLU A 214 -7.75 -10.43 16.10
C GLU A 214 -7.33 -9.61 14.86
N ASN A 215 -6.05 -9.27 14.78
CA ASN A 215 -5.43 -8.53 13.68
C ASN A 215 -3.94 -8.85 13.63
N VAL A 216 -3.40 -8.86 12.41
CA VAL A 216 -1.98 -8.99 12.15
C VAL A 216 -1.53 -7.75 11.37
N LEU A 217 -0.52 -7.07 11.91
CA LEU A 217 0.20 -6.00 11.23
C LEU A 217 1.61 -6.49 10.89
N LEU A 218 1.95 -6.48 9.61
CA LEU A 218 3.31 -6.74 9.13
C LEU A 218 3.88 -5.45 8.57
N THR A 219 5.05 -5.04 9.02
CA THR A 219 5.72 -3.82 8.56
C THR A 219 7.10 -4.17 8.04
N PHE A 220 7.55 -3.46 7.02
CA PHE A 220 8.90 -3.58 6.47
C PHE A 220 9.52 -2.19 6.43
N GLY A 221 10.74 -2.10 6.93
CA GLY A 221 11.46 -0.84 6.98
C GLY A 221 12.95 -1.03 7.28
N PRO A 222 13.72 0.06 7.22
CA PRO A 222 15.15 0.01 7.48
C PRO A 222 15.45 -0.48 8.90
N ASP A 223 16.56 -1.20 9.03
CA ASP A 223 17.12 -1.69 10.29
C ASP A 223 18.65 -1.64 10.19
N GLY A 224 19.24 -0.47 10.49
CA GLY A 224 20.65 -0.22 10.21
C GLY A 224 20.94 -0.31 8.71
N ASN A 225 21.84 -1.23 8.32
CA ASN A 225 22.22 -1.44 6.91
C ASN A 225 21.35 -2.47 6.16
N ARG A 226 20.38 -3.07 6.84
CA ARG A 226 19.48 -4.10 6.29
C ARG A 226 18.02 -3.63 6.33
N ILE A 227 17.12 -4.46 5.82
CA ILE A 227 15.68 -4.29 6.00
C ILE A 227 15.26 -5.26 7.12
N ALA A 228 14.22 -4.92 7.86
CA ALA A 228 13.57 -5.87 8.75
C ALA A 228 12.08 -5.94 8.48
N ALA A 229 11.54 -7.15 8.51
CA ALA A 229 10.11 -7.38 8.68
C ALA A 229 9.79 -7.46 10.17
N ARG A 230 8.78 -6.70 10.61
CA ARG A 230 8.29 -6.72 11.98
C ARG A 230 6.81 -7.09 11.97
N LEU A 231 6.47 -8.10 12.73
CA LEU A 231 5.11 -8.58 12.95
C LEU A 231 4.61 -8.02 14.29
N GLU A 232 3.40 -7.51 14.29
CA GLU A 232 2.62 -7.25 15.48
C GLU A 232 1.28 -7.96 15.36
N VAL A 233 1.01 -8.86 16.28
CA VAL A 233 -0.25 -9.60 16.37
C VAL A 233 -0.98 -9.14 17.61
N ARG A 234 -2.26 -8.83 17.45
CA ARG A 234 -3.15 -8.58 18.59
C ARG A 234 -3.95 -9.84 18.88
N CYS A 235 -3.85 -10.33 20.11
CA CYS A 235 -4.57 -11.51 20.61
C CYS A 235 -5.68 -11.09 21.57
N ARG A 236 -6.57 -12.04 21.89
CA ARG A 236 -7.72 -11.78 22.77
C ARG A 236 -7.27 -11.53 24.21
N ASP A 237 -6.35 -12.37 24.69
CA ASP A 237 -5.75 -12.32 26.01
C ASP A 237 -4.24 -12.67 25.96
N GLU A 238 -3.61 -12.69 27.14
CA GLU A 238 -2.16 -12.93 27.28
C GLU A 238 -1.78 -14.40 27.06
N HIS A 239 -2.70 -15.33 27.34
CA HIS A 239 -2.47 -16.76 27.14
C HIS A 239 -2.44 -17.07 25.64
N ASP A 240 -3.43 -16.58 24.89
CA ASP A 240 -3.46 -16.66 23.43
C ASP A 240 -2.19 -16.04 22.81
N ALA A 241 -1.70 -14.92 23.35
CA ALA A 241 -0.47 -14.29 22.86
C ALA A 241 0.77 -15.17 23.09
N ALA A 242 0.91 -15.77 24.28
CA ALA A 242 2.00 -16.69 24.58
C ALA A 242 1.95 -17.93 23.67
N ASP A 243 0.76 -18.49 23.45
CA ASP A 243 0.55 -19.64 22.59
C ASP A 243 0.90 -19.33 21.13
N VAL A 244 0.43 -18.21 20.58
CA VAL A 244 0.76 -17.77 19.22
C VAL A 244 2.28 -17.57 19.06
N ALA A 245 2.93 -16.92 20.02
CA ALA A 245 4.39 -16.73 19.99
C ALA A 245 5.13 -18.08 20.02
N GLY A 246 4.69 -19.01 20.87
CA GLY A 246 5.23 -20.36 20.97
C GLY A 246 5.05 -21.17 19.68
N GLN A 247 3.89 -21.07 19.04
CA GLN A 247 3.60 -21.74 17.77
C GLN A 247 4.46 -21.20 16.63
N LEU A 248 4.63 -19.87 16.52
CA LEU A 248 5.51 -19.25 15.51
C LEU A 248 6.98 -19.64 15.71
N ALA A 249 7.44 -19.67 16.96
CA ALA A 249 8.78 -20.13 17.30
C ALA A 249 8.97 -21.64 16.98
N GLY A 250 7.97 -22.47 17.30
CA GLY A 250 7.97 -23.90 16.98
C GLY A 250 7.96 -24.18 15.48
N ALA A 251 7.20 -23.41 14.70
CA ALA A 251 7.20 -23.45 13.24
C ALA A 251 8.58 -23.12 12.68
N THR A 252 9.22 -22.06 13.18
CA THR A 252 10.58 -21.65 12.80
C THR A 252 11.61 -22.75 13.08
N LEU A 253 11.56 -23.36 14.28
CA LEU A 253 12.44 -24.47 14.64
C LEU A 253 12.21 -25.72 13.77
N THR A 254 10.96 -25.99 13.40
CA THR A 254 10.62 -27.12 12.53
C THR A 254 11.19 -26.91 11.13
N LEU A 255 11.01 -25.72 10.55
CA LEU A 255 11.57 -25.36 9.26
C LEU A 255 13.10 -25.45 9.26
N LYS A 256 13.75 -24.92 10.31
CA LYS A 256 15.21 -25.02 10.46
C LYS A 256 15.69 -26.47 10.46
N LYS A 257 15.02 -27.36 11.20
CA LYS A 257 15.36 -28.80 11.23
C LYS A 257 15.13 -29.48 9.87
N MET A 258 14.11 -29.09 9.11
CA MET A 258 13.86 -29.63 7.76
C MET A 258 14.99 -29.24 6.80
N LEU A 259 15.39 -27.97 6.80
CA LEU A 259 16.49 -27.46 5.98
C LEU A 259 17.82 -28.15 6.31
N GLU A 260 18.12 -28.33 7.59
CA GLU A 260 19.31 -29.06 8.06
C GLU A 260 19.31 -30.52 7.59
N ARG A 261 18.15 -31.20 7.65
CA ARG A 261 18.01 -32.61 7.20
C ARG A 261 18.18 -32.75 5.70
N GLU A 262 17.64 -31.81 4.93
CA GLU A 262 17.74 -31.81 3.47
C GLU A 262 19.12 -31.34 2.95
N HIS A 263 20.07 -31.04 3.86
CA HIS A 263 21.39 -30.48 3.54
C HIS A 263 21.32 -29.19 2.71
N GLN A 264 20.14 -28.53 2.73
CA GLN A 264 19.95 -27.24 2.11
C GLN A 264 20.58 -26.20 3.05
N LYS A 265 21.57 -25.48 2.53
CA LYS A 265 22.06 -24.25 3.16
C LYS A 265 21.30 -23.10 2.51
N PRO A 266 20.15 -22.68 3.07
CA PRO A 266 19.42 -21.55 2.51
C PRO A 266 20.36 -20.35 2.48
N GLY A 267 20.53 -19.77 1.29
CA GLY A 267 21.26 -18.55 1.09
C GLY A 267 20.57 -17.36 1.76
N PRO A 268 21.27 -16.23 1.91
CA PRO A 268 20.68 -14.99 2.41
C PRO A 268 19.56 -14.42 1.51
N ALA A 269 19.36 -15.00 0.32
CA ALA A 269 18.30 -14.66 -0.63
C ALA A 269 17.18 -15.71 -0.69
N ASP A 270 17.11 -16.66 0.25
CA ASP A 270 16.09 -17.71 0.23
C ASP A 270 14.97 -17.41 1.25
N LEU A 271 13.72 -17.49 0.79
CA LEU A 271 12.54 -17.26 1.64
C LEU A 271 12.53 -18.19 2.85
N ALA A 272 12.92 -19.45 2.67
CA ALA A 272 13.00 -20.43 3.75
C ALA A 272 14.03 -20.03 4.82
N GLY A 273 15.17 -19.46 4.40
CA GLY A 273 16.20 -18.94 5.32
C GLY A 273 15.69 -17.76 6.13
N ILE A 274 14.97 -16.83 5.50
CA ILE A 274 14.34 -15.71 6.20
C ILE A 274 13.33 -16.23 7.21
N LEU A 275 12.37 -17.06 6.80
CA LEU A 275 11.35 -17.61 7.71
C LEU A 275 11.98 -18.36 8.89
N ALA A 276 13.07 -19.10 8.66
CA ALA A 276 13.82 -19.81 9.70
C ALA A 276 14.64 -18.90 10.64
N SER A 277 14.83 -17.62 10.31
CA SER A 277 15.55 -16.65 11.15
C SER A 277 14.64 -15.83 12.07
N GLY A 278 13.35 -16.12 12.08
CA GLY A 278 12.35 -15.38 12.86
C GLY A 278 12.56 -15.46 14.37
N ALA A 279 12.41 -14.32 15.05
CA ALA A 279 12.36 -14.23 16.50
C ALA A 279 10.99 -13.72 16.94
N PHE A 280 10.40 -14.36 17.95
CA PHE A 280 9.05 -14.04 18.44
C PHE A 280 9.05 -13.88 19.95
N ARG A 281 8.24 -12.93 20.42
CA ARG A 281 7.99 -12.72 21.85
C ARG A 281 6.55 -12.25 22.06
N SER A 282 5.97 -12.60 23.19
CA SER A 282 4.70 -12.04 23.64
C SER A 282 4.92 -11.00 24.74
N GLU A 283 4.08 -9.97 24.74
CA GLU A 283 4.03 -8.95 25.79
C GLU A 283 2.58 -8.51 26.00
N GLY A 284 2.03 -8.83 27.17
CA GLY A 284 0.60 -8.71 27.43
C GLY A 284 -0.20 -9.47 26.35
N ARG A 285 -1.13 -8.77 25.70
CA ARG A 285 -2.01 -9.32 24.65
C ARG A 285 -1.46 -9.17 23.22
N ARG A 286 -0.16 -8.90 23.08
CA ARG A 286 0.49 -8.69 21.78
C ARG A 286 1.60 -9.69 21.56
N VAL A 287 1.78 -10.11 20.31
CA VAL A 287 2.94 -10.87 19.86
C VAL A 287 3.75 -10.00 18.91
N PHE A 288 5.04 -9.93 19.15
CA PHE A 288 6.01 -9.27 18.30
C PHE A 288 6.87 -10.31 17.61
N GLY A 289 6.95 -10.23 16.28
CA GLY A 289 7.88 -11.01 15.47
C GLY A 289 8.89 -10.10 14.77
N TYR A 290 10.08 -10.63 14.53
CA TYR A 290 11.15 -9.93 13.82
C TYR A 290 11.87 -10.90 12.88
N TRP A 291 12.05 -10.48 11.63
CA TRP A 291 12.94 -11.14 10.68
C TRP A 291 13.92 -10.12 10.10
N PRO A 292 15.23 -10.38 10.22
CA PRO A 292 16.22 -9.63 9.46
C PRO A 292 16.11 -10.05 7.98
N ILE A 293 16.10 -9.07 7.09
CA ILE A 293 16.03 -9.27 5.64
C ILE A 293 17.28 -8.67 5.02
N GLU A 294 18.11 -9.55 4.45
CA GLU A 294 19.29 -9.14 3.71
C GLU A 294 18.91 -8.46 2.39
N ARG A 295 19.70 -7.49 1.96
CA ARG A 295 19.45 -6.76 0.70
C ARG A 295 19.38 -7.71 -0.50
N ALA A 296 20.21 -8.75 -0.50
CA ALA A 296 20.24 -9.77 -1.54
C ALA A 296 18.88 -10.47 -1.75
N PHE A 297 18.10 -10.68 -0.69
CA PHE A 297 16.75 -11.24 -0.82
C PHE A 297 15.81 -10.28 -1.55
N VAL A 298 15.86 -9.00 -1.19
CA VAL A 298 15.05 -7.96 -1.82
C VAL A 298 15.39 -7.90 -3.30
N GLU A 299 16.68 -7.92 -3.65
CA GLU A 299 17.15 -7.97 -5.03
C GLU A 299 16.63 -9.22 -5.79
N SER A 300 16.59 -10.38 -5.13
CA SER A 300 16.06 -11.61 -5.73
C SER A 300 14.55 -11.54 -6.04
N ILE A 301 13.73 -10.98 -5.13
CA ILE A 301 12.30 -10.77 -5.37
C ILE A 301 12.11 -9.81 -6.54
N LEU A 302 12.84 -8.70 -6.49
CA LEU A 302 12.73 -7.60 -7.44
C LEU A 302 13.24 -7.96 -8.84
N SER A 303 14.08 -8.99 -8.98
CA SER A 303 14.52 -9.56 -10.26
C SER A 303 13.66 -10.74 -10.75
N GLY A 304 12.56 -11.06 -10.06
CA GLY A 304 11.64 -12.15 -10.45
C GLY A 304 12.09 -13.55 -10.04
N GLY A 305 13.11 -13.67 -9.18
CA GLY A 305 13.79 -14.93 -8.86
C GLY A 305 13.24 -15.73 -7.68
N VAL A 306 12.02 -15.47 -7.20
CA VAL A 306 11.49 -16.21 -6.04
C VAL A 306 11.23 -17.67 -6.44
N SER A 307 12.13 -18.56 -6.03
CA SER A 307 12.01 -20.02 -6.09
C SER A 307 11.78 -20.59 -4.69
#